data_AF-A0A087HMJ1-F1
#
_entry.id   AF-A0A087HMJ1-F1
#
_cell.length_a   1.000
_cell.length_b   1.000
_cell.length_c   1.000
_cell.angle_alpha   90.00
_cell.angle_beta   90.00
_cell.angle_gamma   90.00
#
_symmetry.space_group_name_H-M   'P 1'
#
loop_
_entity.id
_entity.type
_entity.pdbx_description
1 polymer ?
#
loop_
_entity_poly.entity_id
_entity_poly.type
_entity_poly.pdbx_seq_one_letter_code
_entity_poly.pdbx_strand_id
1 'polypeptide(L)' 'MVEMNLIINVNMKRVMLNELMSVFEEEGAQVMTANLQNMNETTAYTIIAQALTCWIDIDPSRIEKRLRDIIF' A
#
# COMPACT_ATOMS: atom_id res chain seq x y z
N MET A 1 1.14 14.72 2.17
CA MET A 1 1.56 13.46 2.82
C MET A 1 0.37 12.53 2.76
N VAL A 2 0.50 11.37 2.12
CA VAL A 2 -0.56 10.35 2.08
C VAL A 2 -0.20 9.32 3.14
N GLU A 3 -1.16 8.87 3.94
CA GLU A 3 -0.95 7.79 4.89
C GLU A 3 -2.01 6.73 4.61
N MET A 4 -1.58 5.50 4.31
CA MET A 4 -2.47 4.39 4.03
C MET A 4 -2.20 3.24 4.99
N ASN A 5 -3.18 2.95 5.83
CA ASN A 5 -3.12 1.80 6.73
C ASN A 5 -3.81 0.61 6.05
N LEU A 6 -3.03 -0.38 5.63
CA LEU A 6 -3.53 -1.59 5.01
C LEU A 6 -3.56 -2.74 6.03
N ILE A 7 -4.69 -3.42 6.18
CA ILE A 7 -4.80 -4.57 7.08
C ILE A 7 -5.30 -5.76 6.22
N ILE A 8 -4.45 -6.77 6.06
CA ILE A 8 -4.74 -7.95 5.23
C ILE A 8 -4.64 -9.25 6.07
N ASN A 9 -5.27 -10.32 5.60
CA ASN A 9 -5.24 -11.62 6.29
C ASN A 9 -3.99 -12.43 5.88
N VAL A 10 -3.46 -13.28 6.76
CA VAL A 10 -2.27 -14.15 6.55
C VAL A 10 -2.30 -14.95 5.23
N ASN A 11 -3.49 -15.30 4.73
CA ASN A 11 -3.62 -16.04 3.46
C ASN A 11 -3.27 -15.22 2.21
N MET A 12 -3.11 -13.91 2.35
CA MET A 12 -2.66 -13.01 1.29
C MET A 12 -1.13 -13.06 1.17
N LYS A 13 -0.64 -13.94 0.28
CA LYS A 13 0.78 -14.25 0.08
C LYS A 13 1.64 -13.01 -0.17
N ARG A 14 2.94 -13.15 0.16
CA ARG A 14 4.09 -12.28 -0.18
C ARG A 14 4.07 -11.65 -1.59
N VAL A 15 3.40 -12.29 -2.54
CA VAL A 15 3.20 -11.82 -3.91
C VAL A 15 2.44 -10.49 -3.95
N MET A 16 1.41 -10.33 -3.10
CA MET A 16 0.61 -9.10 -3.10
C MET A 16 1.34 -7.91 -2.51
N LEU A 17 2.29 -8.10 -1.59
CA LEU A 17 3.04 -6.96 -1.04
C LEU A 17 3.89 -6.27 -2.11
N ASN A 18 4.54 -7.04 -2.99
CA ASN A 18 5.34 -6.48 -4.09
C ASN A 18 4.45 -5.75 -5.11
N GLU A 19 3.27 -6.31 -5.42
CA GLU A 19 2.30 -5.67 -6.31
C GLU A 19 1.75 -4.38 -5.70
N LEU A 20 1.39 -4.40 -4.41
CA LEU A 20 0.95 -3.21 -3.68
C LEU A 20 2.04 -2.13 -3.67
N MET A 21 3.31 -2.50 -3.43
CA MET A 21 4.44 -1.56 -3.49
C MET A 21 4.63 -0.95 -4.89
N SER A 22 4.49 -1.76 -5.94
CA SER A 22 4.59 -1.26 -7.33
C SER A 22 3.51 -0.23 -7.66
N VAL A 23 2.28 -0.38 -7.14
CA VAL A 23 1.21 0.61 -7.32
C VAL A 23 1.60 1.97 -6.73
N PHE A 24 2.23 1.99 -5.56
CA PHE A 24 2.70 3.25 -4.98
C PHE A 24 3.77 3.89 -5.86
N GLU A 25 4.77 3.12 -6.30
CA GLU A 25 5.85 3.65 -7.15
C GLU A 25 5.33 4.18 -8.51
N GLU A 26 4.43 3.44 -9.17
CA GLU A 26 3.83 3.83 -10.45
C GLU A 26 2.98 5.10 -10.34
N GLU A 27 2.30 5.31 -9.21
CA GLU A 27 1.49 6.50 -8.95
C GLU A 27 2.32 7.64 -8.31
N GLY A 28 3.65 7.54 -8.32
CA GLY A 28 4.56 8.60 -7.86
C GLY A 28 4.65 8.74 -6.34
N ALA A 29 4.22 7.72 -5.59
CA ALA A 29 4.36 7.64 -4.14
C ALA A 29 5.54 6.74 -3.75
N GLN A 30 6.48 7.31 -3.01
CA GLN A 30 7.58 6.55 -2.43
C GLN A 30 7.15 5.90 -1.13
N VAL A 31 7.28 4.58 -1.02
CA VAL A 31 7.07 3.88 0.26
C VAL A 31 8.20 4.26 1.22
N MET A 32 7.83 4.86 2.35
CA MET A 32 8.76 5.28 3.40
C MET A 32 8.97 4.17 4.43
N THR A 33 7.87 3.53 4.84
CA THR A 33 7.88 2.50 5.88
C THR A 33 6.85 1.43 5.56
N ALA A 34 7.23 0.16 5.71
CA ALA A 34 6.31 -0.96 5.71
C ALA A 34 6.49 -1.74 7.02
N ASN A 35 5.48 -1.68 7.89
CA ASN A 35 5.47 -2.40 9.16
C ASN A 35 4.55 -3.61 9.05
N LEU A 36 5.05 -4.76 9.53
CA LEU A 36 4.33 -6.01 9.59
C LEU A 36 4.05 -6.35 11.06
N GLN A 37 2.78 -6.56 11.40
CA GLN A 37 2.37 -6.98 12.72
C GLN A 37 1.53 -8.26 12.62
N ASN A 38 2.08 -9.35 13.15
CA ASN A 38 1.35 -10.62 13.24
C ASN A 38 0.42 -10.59 14.46
N MET A 39 -0.87 -10.73 14.20
CA MET A 39 -1.95 -10.85 15.18
C MET A 39 -2.58 -12.23 15.02
N ASN A 40 -1.97 -13.25 15.63
CA ASN A 40 -2.39 -14.66 15.66
C ASN A 40 -2.83 -15.26 14.30
N GLU A 41 -4.02 -14.92 13.81
CA GLU A 41 -4.62 -15.41 12.55
C GLU A 41 -4.62 -14.35 11.42
N THR A 42 -4.15 -13.14 11.71
CA THR A 42 -4.16 -11.97 10.82
C THR A 42 -2.80 -11.28 10.81
N THR A 43 -2.37 -10.73 9.69
CA THR A 43 -1.11 -9.96 9.61
C THR A 43 -1.43 -8.56 9.12
N ALA A 44 -1.34 -7.57 10.01
CA ALA A 44 -1.51 -6.17 9.62
C ALA A 44 -0.25 -5.66 8.91
N TYR A 45 -0.43 -4.92 7.81
CA TYR A 45 0.64 -4.32 7.00
C TYR A 45 0.47 -2.80 6.91
N THR A 46 1.08 -2.06 7.82
CA THR A 46 1.03 -0.59 7.75
C THR A 46 2.05 -0.09 6.74
N ILE A 47 1.58 0.49 5.62
CA ILE A 47 2.43 1.05 4.56
C ILE A 47 2.31 2.58 4.57
N ILE A 48 3.35 3.26 5.02
CA ILE A 48 3.42 4.72 4.96
C ILE A 48 4.13 5.08 3.67
N ALA A 49 3.46 5.79 2.77
CA ALA A 49 4.01 6.22 1.48
C ALA A 49 3.92 7.74 1.31
N GLN A 50 5.02 8.38 0.96
CA GLN A 50 5.08 9.80 0.69
C GLN A 50 5.01 10.06 -0.81
N ALA A 51 4.05 10.87 -1.24
CA ALA A 51 4.05 11.47 -2.57
C ALA A 51 5.38 12.19 -2.82
N LEU A 52 6.14 11.76 -3.84
CA LEU A 52 7.35 12.47 -4.24
C LEU A 52 6.92 13.83 -4.77
N THR A 53 7.33 14.87 -4.07
CA THR A 53 6.96 16.27 -4.32
C THR A 53 7.13 16.60 -5.79
N CYS A 54 6.01 16.92 -6.47
CA CYS A 54 5.84 17.74 -7.69
C CYS A 54 4.78 17.22 -8.68
N TRP A 55 4.22 16.01 -8.51
CA TRP A 55 3.08 15.61 -9.34
C TRP A 55 1.80 16.20 -8.75
N ILE A 56 1.30 17.25 -9.40
CA ILE A 56 0.03 17.93 -9.10
C ILE A 56 -1.19 16.96 -9.15
N ASP A 57 -0.98 15.74 -9.63
CA ASP A 57 -2.02 14.80 -10.04
C ASP A 57 -2.02 13.45 -9.29
N ILE A 58 -1.32 13.35 -8.15
CA ILE A 58 -1.45 12.15 -7.30
C ILE A 58 -2.83 12.17 -6.66
N ASP A 59 -3.75 11.36 -7.21
CA ASP A 59 -5.08 11.11 -6.67
C ASP A 59 -5.04 9.90 -5.73
N PRO A 60 -5.15 10.09 -4.40
CA PRO A 60 -5.19 8.99 -3.44
C PRO A 60 -6.34 8.00 -3.71
N SER A 61 -7.44 8.47 -4.33
CA SER A 61 -8.61 7.64 -4.68
C SER A 61 -8.26 6.64 -5.78
N ARG A 62 -7.37 7.03 -6.70
CA ARG A 62 -6.87 6.15 -7.77
C ARG A 62 -5.95 5.07 -7.20
N ILE A 63 -5.07 5.45 -6.26
CA ILE A 63 -4.24 4.47 -5.52
C ILE A 63 -5.15 3.50 -4.78
N GLU A 64 -6.12 3.98 -4.00
CA GLU A 64 -7.06 3.13 -3.27
C GLU A 64 -7.78 2.13 -4.18
N LYS A 65 -8.29 2.60 -5.33
CA LYS A 65 -8.98 1.75 -6.30
C LYS A 65 -8.07 0.63 -6.82
N ARG A 66 -6.84 0.95 -7.22
CA ARG A 66 -5.88 -0.06 -7.72
C ARG A 66 -5.47 -1.06 -6.64
N LEU A 67 -5.33 -0.61 -5.39
CA LEU A 67 -5.05 -1.52 -4.27
C LEU A 67 -6.25 -2.46 -4.04
N ARG A 68 -7.50 -1.97 -4.15
CA ARG A 68 -8.69 -2.82 -4.06
C ARG A 68 -8.73 -3.89 -5.15
N ASP A 69 -8.38 -3.55 -6.38
CA ASP A 69 -8.35 -4.49 -7.52
C ASP A 69 -7.30 -5.62 -7.36
N ILE A 70 -6.28 -5.43 -6.52
CA ILE A 70 -5.29 -6.47 -6.18
C ILE A 70 -5.79 -7.36 -5.04
N ILE A 71 -6.51 -6.77 -4.08
CA ILE A 71 -6.93 -7.43 -2.84
C ILE A 71 -8.25 -8.22 -3.01
N PHE A 72 -9.15 -7.75 -3.88
CA PHE A 72 -10.50 -8.31 -4.11
C PHE A 72 -10.64 -8.88 -5.52
#